data_AF-A0A1V9XZS9-F1
#
_entry.id   AF-A0A1V9XZS9-F1
#
_cell.length_a   1.000
_cell.length_b   1.000
_cell.length_c   1.000
_cell.angle_alpha   90.00
_cell.angle_beta   90.00
_cell.angle_gamma   90.00
#
_symmetry.space_group_name_H-M   'P 1'
#
loop_
_entity.id
_entity.type
_entity.pdbx_description
1 polymer ?
#
loop_
_entity_poly.entity_id
_entity_poly.type
_entity_poly.pdbx_seq_one_letter_code
_entity_poly.pdbx_strand_id
1 'polypeptide(L)'
;AVLRNASSELFRARGVFLAEVTVVIPRSWSSKSAWARQPLPRVEAPSWQQWGRADILIERGEDSVFGENPFAVQYAGCGVQGRHLVIPETFLSGYAATSEYSPNRFDKYGKPRHVFLREWAAYRYGVFKEHGFPRDPVYPLYLVRPGSQDPSDVKLNICADRPLRPQFRFVEIGMA
;
A
#
# COMPACT_ATOMS: atom_id res chain seq x y z
N ALA A 1 -1.69 12.22 -8.05
CA ALA A 1 -3.04 12.58 -7.54
C ALA A 1 -3.48 11.70 -6.36
N VAL A 2 -3.24 10.38 -6.42
CA VAL A 2 -3.66 9.40 -5.41
C VAL A 2 -3.23 9.77 -3.98
N LEU A 3 -1.93 9.96 -3.71
CA LEU A 3 -1.41 10.24 -2.37
C LEU A 3 -1.98 11.54 -1.76
N ARG A 4 -2.05 12.61 -2.54
CA ARG A 4 -2.66 13.90 -2.12
C ARG A 4 -4.12 13.70 -1.72
N ASN A 5 -4.89 12.99 -2.55
CA ASN A 5 -6.30 12.75 -2.29
C ASN A 5 -6.49 11.82 -1.08
N ALA A 6 -5.67 10.80 -0.93
CA ALA A 6 -5.66 9.91 0.22
C ALA A 6 -5.35 10.66 1.52
N SER A 7 -4.33 11.53 1.50
CA SER A 7 -3.99 12.38 2.64
C SER A 7 -5.14 13.32 3.03
N SER A 8 -5.82 13.92 2.04
CA SER A 8 -7.00 14.76 2.28
C SER A 8 -8.17 13.98 2.89
N GLU A 9 -8.40 12.74 2.45
CA GLU A 9 -9.45 11.88 3.04
C GLU A 9 -9.11 11.46 4.46
N LEU A 10 -7.85 11.07 4.74
CA LEU A 10 -7.41 10.77 6.12
C LEU A 10 -7.63 11.96 7.05
N PHE A 11 -7.31 13.17 6.57
CA PHE A 11 -7.46 14.38 7.38
C PHE A 11 -8.93 14.65 7.68
N ARG A 12 -9.79 14.54 6.65
CA ARG A 12 -11.25 14.71 6.81
C ARG A 12 -11.87 13.66 7.72
N ALA A 13 -11.46 12.40 7.60
CA ALA A 13 -12.08 11.30 8.33
C ALA A 13 -11.59 11.16 9.78
N ARG A 14 -10.30 11.46 10.03
CA ARG A 14 -9.62 11.12 11.29
C ARG A 14 -8.68 12.20 11.82
N GLY A 15 -8.53 13.33 11.13
CA GLY A 15 -7.62 14.41 11.53
C GLY A 15 -6.12 14.09 11.35
N VAL A 16 -5.78 12.99 10.66
CA VAL A 16 -4.40 12.57 10.38
C VAL A 16 -4.07 12.72 8.91
N PHE A 17 -2.80 12.88 8.54
CA PHE A 17 -2.41 13.09 7.15
C PHE A 17 -1.03 12.48 6.86
N LEU A 18 -0.71 12.32 5.57
CA LEU A 18 0.63 11.95 5.14
C LEU A 18 1.53 13.19 5.27
N ALA A 19 2.39 13.21 6.28
CA ALA A 19 3.18 14.38 6.63
C ALA A 19 4.24 14.70 5.58
N GLU A 20 5.06 13.71 5.24
CA GLU A 20 6.14 13.82 4.26
C GLU A 20 6.13 12.59 3.36
N VAL A 21 6.45 12.80 2.08
CA VAL A 21 6.54 11.74 1.08
C VAL A 21 7.79 11.95 0.26
N THR A 22 8.77 11.08 0.46
CA THR A 22 9.98 10.99 -0.36
C THR A 22 9.73 9.98 -1.47
N VAL A 23 9.99 10.38 -2.72
CA VAL A 23 9.88 9.50 -3.90
C VAL A 23 11.26 9.30 -4.50
N VAL A 24 11.77 8.06 -4.44
CA VAL A 24 13.02 7.70 -5.10
C VAL A 24 12.73 7.35 -6.56
N ILE A 25 13.45 8.00 -7.49
CA ILE A 25 13.30 7.84 -8.94
C ILE A 25 14.58 7.20 -9.50
N PRO A 26 14.50 6.26 -10.46
CA PRO A 26 15.67 5.69 -11.11
C PRO A 26 16.53 6.73 -11.82
N ARG A 27 17.87 6.55 -11.78
CA ARG A 27 18.82 7.41 -12.49
C ARG A 27 18.63 7.39 -14.02
N SER A 28 18.03 6.33 -14.55
CA SER A 28 17.78 6.15 -15.99
C SER A 28 16.69 7.09 -16.54
N TRP A 29 15.90 7.73 -15.68
CA TRP A 29 14.85 8.65 -16.11
C TRP A 29 15.46 9.98 -16.60
N SER A 30 15.55 10.11 -17.92
CA SER A 30 16.42 11.08 -18.59
C SER A 30 15.97 12.55 -18.52
N SER A 31 14.66 12.83 -18.45
CA SER A 31 14.16 14.20 -18.42
C SER A 31 13.18 14.45 -17.28
N LYS A 32 13.51 15.42 -16.40
CA LYS A 32 12.62 15.87 -15.31
C LYS A 32 11.28 16.39 -15.82
N SER A 33 11.27 16.98 -17.02
CA SER A 33 10.03 17.49 -17.61
C SER A 33 9.04 16.40 -18.00
N ALA A 34 9.49 15.15 -18.15
CA ALA A 34 8.63 14.03 -18.50
C ALA A 34 7.77 13.54 -17.33
N TRP A 35 8.23 13.73 -16.08
CA TRP A 35 7.58 13.17 -14.90
C TRP A 35 7.26 14.19 -13.81
N ALA A 36 7.85 15.39 -13.85
CA ALA A 36 7.63 16.42 -12.84
C ALA A 36 6.78 17.57 -13.37
N ARG A 37 5.85 18.04 -12.53
CA ARG A 37 5.10 19.27 -12.80
C ARG A 37 5.94 20.49 -12.45
N GLN A 38 5.72 21.60 -13.15
CA GLN A 38 6.38 22.87 -12.85
C GLN A 38 5.87 23.47 -11.52
N PRO A 39 6.75 24.11 -10.73
CA PRO A 39 8.19 24.23 -10.94
C PRO A 39 8.90 22.87 -10.73
N LEU A 40 9.92 22.58 -11.55
CA LEU A 40 10.66 21.30 -11.43
C LEU A 40 11.18 21.10 -9.99
N PRO A 41 10.99 19.91 -9.40
CA PRO A 41 11.44 19.63 -8.06
C PRO A 41 12.96 19.61 -8.00
N ARG A 42 13.49 20.01 -6.84
CA ARG A 42 14.88 19.72 -6.50
C ARG A 42 15.01 18.21 -6.34
N VAL A 43 15.99 17.64 -7.03
CA VAL A 43 16.31 16.21 -6.97
C VAL A 43 17.67 16.13 -6.32
N GLU A 44 17.72 15.48 -5.17
CA GLU A 44 18.93 15.26 -4.41
C GLU A 44 19.24 13.77 -4.43
N ALA A 45 20.52 13.43 -4.42
CA ALA A 45 20.91 12.04 -4.28
C ALA A 45 20.50 11.58 -2.88
N PRO A 46 19.70 10.49 -2.75
CA PRO A 46 19.32 10.00 -1.44
C PRO A 46 20.57 9.58 -0.68
N SER A 47 20.66 9.94 0.59
CA SER A 47 21.79 9.56 1.44
C SER A 47 21.67 8.10 1.89
N TRP A 48 20.45 7.62 2.11
CA TRP A 48 20.18 6.25 2.58
C TRP A 48 18.90 5.63 1.99
N GLN A 49 18.03 6.42 1.36
CA GLN A 49 16.81 5.92 0.73
C GLN A 49 17.15 5.10 -0.52
N GLN A 50 16.71 3.85 -0.52
CA GLN A 50 16.95 2.88 -1.57
C GLN A 50 15.65 2.18 -1.92
N TRP A 51 15.48 1.83 -3.19
CA TRP A 51 14.30 1.09 -3.64
C TRP A 51 14.02 -0.16 -2.80
N GLY A 52 15.04 -0.99 -2.53
CA GLY A 52 14.89 -2.22 -1.74
C GLY A 52 14.57 -2.00 -0.25
N ARG A 53 14.55 -0.76 0.24
CA ARG A 53 14.18 -0.39 1.61
C ARG A 53 12.91 0.44 1.69
N ALA A 54 12.29 0.76 0.55
CA ALA A 54 11.08 1.56 0.54
C ALA A 54 9.90 0.79 1.13
N ASP A 55 9.08 1.50 1.88
CA ASP A 55 7.83 1.02 2.44
C ASP A 55 6.74 0.87 1.39
N ILE A 56 6.80 1.68 0.33
CA ILE A 56 5.91 1.59 -0.82
C ILE A 56 6.75 1.35 -2.08
N LEU A 57 6.57 0.19 -2.70
CA LEU A 57 7.24 -0.21 -3.93
C LEU A 57 6.30 -0.01 -5.12
N ILE A 58 6.82 0.60 -6.17
CA ILE A 58 6.15 0.60 -7.48
C ILE A 58 6.81 -0.50 -8.32
N GLU A 59 5.99 -1.44 -8.77
CA GLU A 59 6.43 -2.59 -9.57
C GLU A 59 5.75 -2.56 -10.94
N ARG A 60 6.37 -3.20 -11.94
CA ARG A 60 5.78 -3.30 -13.28
C ARG A 60 4.48 -4.09 -13.19
N GLY A 61 3.45 -3.62 -13.89
CA GLY A 61 2.11 -4.22 -13.79
C GLY A 61 2.06 -5.70 -14.19
N GLU A 62 2.93 -6.12 -15.11
CA GLU A 62 3.06 -7.52 -15.57
C GLU A 62 3.59 -8.47 -14.48
N ASP A 63 4.39 -7.93 -13.55
CA ASP A 63 5.00 -8.70 -12.46
C ASP A 63 4.04 -8.83 -11.25
N SER A 64 2.91 -8.10 -11.24
CA SER A 64 1.98 -8.07 -10.13
C SER A 64 1.05 -9.30 -10.10
N VAL A 65 1.20 -10.12 -9.06
CA VAL A 65 0.33 -11.28 -8.80
C VAL A 65 -1.12 -10.90 -8.48
N PHE A 66 -1.39 -9.64 -8.16
CA PHE A 66 -2.73 -9.10 -7.88
C PHE A 66 -3.27 -8.21 -9.02
N GLY A 67 -2.67 -8.31 -10.21
CA GLY A 67 -3.02 -7.50 -11.37
C GLY A 67 -2.79 -6.01 -11.10
N GLU A 68 -3.75 -5.16 -11.44
CA GLU A 68 -3.66 -3.71 -11.20
C GLU A 68 -4.00 -3.29 -9.76
N ASN A 69 -4.35 -4.20 -8.85
CA ASN A 69 -4.75 -3.83 -7.49
C ASN A 69 -3.53 -3.73 -6.56
N PRO A 70 -3.33 -2.60 -5.84
CA PRO A 70 -2.32 -2.51 -4.80
C PRO A 70 -2.54 -3.53 -3.68
N PHE A 71 -1.46 -3.92 -3.01
CA PHE A 71 -1.52 -4.91 -1.94
C PHE A 71 -0.41 -4.70 -0.89
N ALA A 72 -0.78 -4.83 0.38
CA ALA A 72 0.18 -4.84 1.48
C ALA A 72 0.79 -6.23 1.67
N VAL A 73 2.11 -6.34 1.72
CA VAL A 73 2.81 -7.58 2.07
C VAL A 73 2.84 -7.72 3.58
N GLN A 74 1.84 -8.41 4.12
CA GLN A 74 1.71 -8.69 5.55
C GLN A 74 2.36 -10.04 5.89
N TYR A 75 3.23 -10.05 6.89
CA TYR A 75 3.95 -11.26 7.34
C TYR A 75 3.58 -11.66 8.78
N ALA A 76 2.81 -10.82 9.47
CA ALA A 76 2.52 -10.93 10.88
C ALA A 76 1.04 -10.64 11.14
N GLY A 77 0.62 -10.85 12.40
CA GLY A 77 -0.77 -10.63 12.82
C GLY A 77 -1.10 -9.18 13.15
N CYS A 78 -2.29 -8.99 13.70
CA CYS A 78 -2.86 -7.70 14.07
C CYS A 78 -1.90 -6.78 14.86
N GLY A 79 -1.83 -5.51 14.44
CA GLY A 79 -1.01 -4.49 15.12
C GLY A 79 0.46 -4.47 14.70
N VAL A 80 0.88 -5.36 13.81
CA VAL A 80 2.25 -5.36 13.27
C VAL A 80 2.24 -4.76 11.87
N GLN A 81 3.04 -3.71 11.68
CA GLN A 81 3.21 -3.09 10.37
C GLN A 81 3.67 -4.13 9.33
N GLY A 82 3.08 -4.08 8.14
CA GLY A 82 3.48 -4.92 7.01
C GLY A 82 4.92 -4.67 6.59
N ARG A 83 5.45 -5.54 5.73
CA ARG A 83 6.85 -5.44 5.25
C ARG A 83 7.02 -4.31 4.24
N HIS A 84 6.10 -4.19 3.29
CA HIS A 84 5.97 -3.10 2.33
C HIS A 84 4.57 -3.14 1.69
N LEU A 85 4.20 -2.07 1.01
CA LEU A 85 3.01 -1.93 0.17
C LEU A 85 3.46 -1.92 -1.28
N VAL A 86 2.91 -2.81 -2.10
CA VAL A 86 3.19 -2.83 -3.54
C VAL A 86 2.08 -2.10 -4.28
N ILE A 87 2.47 -1.20 -5.17
CA ILE A 87 1.59 -0.50 -6.09
C ILE A 87 2.01 -0.87 -7.53
N PRO A 88 1.20 -1.67 -8.23
CA PRO A 88 1.45 -1.96 -9.64
C PRO A 88 1.41 -0.67 -10.46
N GLU A 89 2.31 -0.49 -11.43
CA GLU A 89 2.33 0.70 -12.29
C GLU A 89 1.00 0.88 -13.02
N THR A 90 0.37 -0.22 -13.45
CA THR A 90 -0.95 -0.24 -14.11
C THR A 90 -2.07 0.32 -13.24
N PHE A 91 -1.94 0.26 -11.91
CA PHE A 91 -2.85 0.96 -11.00
C PHE A 91 -2.77 2.48 -11.21
N LEU A 92 -1.55 3.01 -11.35
CA LEU A 92 -1.31 4.44 -11.47
C LEU A 92 -1.60 4.95 -12.88
N SER A 93 -1.07 4.27 -13.90
CA SER A 93 -1.15 4.68 -15.31
C SER A 93 -2.47 4.30 -15.99
N GLY A 94 -3.15 3.24 -15.51
CA GLY A 94 -4.45 2.80 -16.00
C GLY A 94 -5.57 3.23 -15.07
N TYR A 95 -5.76 2.49 -13.98
CA TYR A 95 -6.94 2.60 -13.09
C TYR A 95 -7.12 4.00 -12.48
N ALA A 96 -6.05 4.59 -11.96
CA ALA A 96 -6.10 5.90 -11.31
C ALA A 96 -6.09 7.07 -12.31
N ALA A 97 -5.46 6.91 -13.47
CA ALA A 97 -5.31 7.97 -14.47
C ALA A 97 -6.54 8.16 -15.36
N THR A 98 -7.23 7.08 -15.76
CA THR A 98 -8.40 7.10 -16.67
C THR A 98 -9.68 7.73 -16.07
N SER A 99 -9.54 8.39 -14.92
CA SER A 99 -10.64 8.59 -14.01
C SER A 99 -11.56 9.77 -14.34
N GLU A 100 -11.30 10.67 -15.27
CA GLU A 100 -12.12 11.91 -15.32
C GLU A 100 -13.44 11.82 -16.12
N TYR A 101 -13.62 10.83 -17.02
CA TYR A 101 -14.74 10.85 -17.99
C TYR A 101 -15.52 9.54 -18.22
N SER A 102 -15.27 8.45 -17.48
CA SER A 102 -16.00 7.18 -17.68
C SER A 102 -17.10 6.93 -16.63
N PRO A 103 -18.35 6.62 -17.03
CA PRO A 103 -19.49 6.48 -16.11
C PRO A 103 -19.38 5.32 -15.10
N ASN A 104 -18.52 4.33 -15.35
CA ASN A 104 -18.37 3.12 -14.52
C ASN A 104 -16.93 2.97 -13.95
N ARG A 105 -16.18 4.08 -13.86
CA ARG A 105 -14.73 4.11 -13.61
C ARG A 105 -14.25 3.40 -12.33
N PHE A 106 -15.13 3.22 -11.35
CA PHE A 106 -14.76 2.72 -10.02
C PHE A 106 -15.57 1.50 -9.57
N ASP A 107 -16.29 0.85 -10.46
CA ASP A 107 -17.17 -0.26 -10.07
C ASP A 107 -16.36 -1.49 -9.62
N LYS A 108 -15.14 -1.64 -10.17
CA LYS A 108 -14.26 -2.76 -9.84
C LYS A 108 -13.70 -2.72 -8.42
N TYR A 109 -13.12 -1.58 -8.00
CA TYR A 109 -12.40 -1.46 -6.72
C TYR A 109 -12.80 -0.24 -5.88
N GLY A 110 -13.57 0.70 -6.42
CA GLY A 110 -13.86 1.98 -5.81
C GLY A 110 -12.86 3.09 -6.15
N LYS A 111 -13.04 4.26 -5.53
CA LYS A 111 -12.19 5.43 -5.81
C LYS A 111 -10.72 5.11 -5.51
N PRO A 112 -9.73 5.44 -6.37
CA PRO A 112 -8.32 5.05 -6.22
C PRO A 112 -7.70 5.42 -4.87
N ARG A 113 -8.10 6.57 -4.30
CA ARG A 113 -7.66 6.98 -2.97
C ARG A 113 -8.15 6.04 -1.86
N HIS A 114 -9.36 5.48 -1.97
CA HIS A 114 -9.90 4.51 -1.01
C HIS A 114 -9.23 3.16 -1.18
N VAL A 115 -8.97 2.73 -2.43
CA VAL A 115 -8.19 1.52 -2.72
C VAL A 115 -6.81 1.62 -2.08
N PHE A 116 -6.09 2.72 -2.32
CA PHE A 116 -4.80 2.99 -1.68
C PHE A 116 -4.92 2.99 -0.15
N LEU A 117 -5.91 3.69 0.43
CA LEU A 117 -6.06 3.78 1.88
C LEU A 117 -6.38 2.44 2.55
N ARG A 118 -7.12 1.56 1.88
CA ARG A 118 -7.39 0.21 2.38
C ARG A 118 -6.10 -0.57 2.57
N GLU A 119 -5.25 -0.57 1.54
CA GLU A 119 -3.97 -1.28 1.59
C GLU A 119 -2.95 -0.56 2.48
N TRP A 120 -2.96 0.77 2.52
CA TRP A 120 -2.13 1.55 3.43
C TRP A 120 -2.50 1.30 4.90
N ALA A 121 -3.78 1.14 5.23
CA ALA A 121 -4.19 0.79 6.59
C ALA A 121 -3.73 -0.62 6.96
N ALA A 122 -3.88 -1.59 6.05
CA ALA A 122 -3.36 -2.94 6.22
C ALA A 122 -1.84 -2.93 6.43
N TYR A 123 -1.12 -2.15 5.64
CA TYR A 123 0.32 -1.92 5.78
C TYR A 123 0.66 -1.30 7.13
N ARG A 124 0.07 -0.14 7.45
CA ARG A 124 0.46 0.70 8.59
C ARG A 124 0.09 0.08 9.93
N TYR A 125 -1.12 -0.47 10.04
CA TYR A 125 -1.70 -0.92 11.30
C TYR A 125 -1.72 -2.45 11.44
N GLY A 126 -1.34 -3.19 10.40
CA GLY A 126 -1.40 -4.65 10.42
C GLY A 126 -2.81 -5.19 10.50
N VAL A 127 -3.79 -4.51 9.90
CA VAL A 127 -5.19 -4.96 9.90
C VAL A 127 -5.47 -5.85 8.69
N PHE A 128 -6.31 -6.86 8.85
CA PHE A 128 -6.73 -7.73 7.76
C PHE A 128 -7.99 -7.19 7.07
N LYS A 129 -8.15 -7.52 5.79
CA LYS A 129 -9.37 -7.22 5.03
C LYS A 129 -10.48 -8.16 5.50
N GLU A 130 -11.65 -7.60 5.78
CA GLU A 130 -12.82 -8.38 6.20
C GLU A 130 -13.39 -9.25 5.06
N HIS A 131 -13.14 -8.85 3.82
CA HIS A 131 -13.49 -9.60 2.63
C HIS A 131 -12.26 -10.35 2.11
N GLY A 132 -12.31 -11.68 2.23
CA GLY A 132 -11.44 -12.62 1.52
C GLY A 132 -12.29 -13.63 0.75
N PHE A 133 -11.66 -14.54 0.01
CA PHE A 133 -12.35 -15.69 -0.58
C PHE A 133 -12.08 -16.95 0.25
N PRO A 134 -13.02 -17.91 0.31
CA PRO A 134 -12.78 -19.17 1.02
C PRO A 134 -11.52 -19.85 0.50
N ARG A 135 -10.66 -20.33 1.42
CA ARG A 135 -9.38 -20.96 1.12
C ARG A 135 -8.38 -20.06 0.38
N ASP A 136 -8.41 -18.74 0.63
CA ASP A 136 -7.35 -17.83 0.21
C ASP A 136 -6.00 -18.33 0.76
N PRO A 137 -5.07 -18.78 -0.11
CA PRO A 137 -3.77 -19.29 0.32
C PRO A 137 -2.85 -18.18 0.84
N VAL A 138 -3.16 -16.93 0.54
CA VAL A 138 -2.35 -15.76 0.90
C VAL A 138 -2.85 -15.12 2.20
N TYR A 139 -4.17 -15.04 2.40
CA TYR A 139 -4.78 -14.43 3.58
C TYR A 139 -5.78 -15.38 4.28
N PRO A 140 -5.31 -16.45 4.93
CA PRO A 140 -6.19 -17.42 5.57
C PRO A 140 -6.90 -16.80 6.79
N LEU A 141 -8.17 -17.17 6.99
CA LEU A 141 -9.02 -16.77 8.13
C LEU A 141 -8.43 -17.14 9.51
N TYR A 142 -7.57 -18.15 9.54
CA TYR A 142 -6.88 -18.62 10.73
C TYR A 142 -5.45 -19.01 10.39
N LEU A 143 -4.55 -18.77 11.33
CA LEU A 143 -3.14 -19.15 11.25
C LEU A 143 -2.86 -20.14 12.38
N VAL A 144 -2.10 -21.21 12.11
CA VAL A 144 -1.56 -22.05 13.20
C VAL A 144 -0.68 -21.17 14.09
N ARG A 145 -0.84 -21.29 15.41
CA ARG A 145 -0.09 -20.45 16.35
C ARG A 145 1.41 -20.71 16.17
N PRO A 146 2.22 -19.65 15.91
CA PRO A 146 3.66 -19.81 15.74
C PRO A 146 4.28 -20.49 16.98
N GLY A 147 4.99 -21.61 16.76
CA GLY A 147 5.61 -22.40 17.83
C GLY A 147 4.72 -23.48 18.44
N SER A 148 3.46 -23.62 18.02
CA SER A 148 2.63 -24.77 18.40
C SER A 148 3.01 -26.01 17.59
N GLN A 149 3.08 -27.17 18.26
CA GLN A 149 3.17 -28.48 17.60
C GLN A 149 1.79 -29.09 17.31
N ASP A 150 0.73 -28.48 17.84
CA ASP A 150 -0.65 -28.90 17.62
C ASP A 150 -1.24 -28.16 16.41
N PRO A 151 -1.57 -28.87 15.31
CA PRO A 151 -2.19 -28.27 14.13
C PRO A 151 -3.57 -27.64 14.39
N SER A 152 -4.21 -27.99 15.51
CA SER A 152 -5.51 -27.46 15.92
C SER A 152 -5.41 -26.19 16.79
N ASP A 153 -4.22 -25.83 17.29
CA ASP A 153 -3.99 -24.55 17.98
C ASP A 153 -3.92 -23.41 16.95
N VAL A 154 -5.10 -22.98 16.51
CA VAL A 154 -5.28 -21.92 15.52
C VAL A 154 -5.58 -20.59 16.18
N LYS A 155 -5.08 -19.52 15.57
CA LYS A 155 -5.37 -18.14 15.90
C LYS A 155 -6.14 -17.49 14.75
N LEU A 156 -7.32 -16.96 15.05
CA LEU A 156 -8.11 -16.19 14.08
C LEU A 156 -7.34 -14.93 13.67
N ASN A 157 -7.46 -14.57 12.39
CA ASN A 157 -6.88 -13.34 11.83
C ASN A 157 -7.77 -12.10 12.02
N ILE A 158 -8.64 -12.10 13.04
CA ILE A 158 -9.53 -10.98 13.35
C ILE A 158 -8.80 -9.92 14.19
N CYS A 159 -8.95 -8.65 13.82
CA CYS A 159 -8.36 -7.52 14.54
C CYS A 159 -9.40 -6.63 15.24
N ALA A 160 -10.67 -7.05 15.26
CA ALA A 160 -11.80 -6.32 15.82
C ALA A 160 -12.17 -6.76 17.24
N ASP A 161 -11.52 -7.80 17.77
CA ASP A 161 -11.78 -8.39 19.09
C ASP A 161 -11.21 -7.55 20.25
N ARG A 162 -10.23 -6.68 19.97
CA ARG A 162 -9.57 -5.84 20.98
C ARG A 162 -8.94 -4.59 20.39
N PRO A 163 -8.71 -3.53 21.20
CA PRO A 163 -7.97 -2.36 20.75
C PRO A 163 -6.55 -2.72 20.29
N LEU A 164 -6.16 -2.25 19.11
CA LEU A 164 -4.81 -2.42 18.59
C LEU A 164 -3.86 -1.38 19.19
N ARG A 165 -2.64 -1.81 19.51
CA ARG A 165 -1.50 -0.95 19.86
C ARG A 165 -0.42 -1.14 18.80
N PRO A 166 -0.50 -0.42 17.68
CA PRO A 166 0.36 -0.73 16.54
C PRO A 166 1.82 -0.37 16.84
N GLN A 167 2.74 -1.22 16.39
CA GLN A 167 4.17 -0.93 16.44
C GLN A 167 4.61 -0.40 15.08
N PHE A 168 5.10 0.84 15.08
CA PHE A 168 5.34 1.61 13.87
C PHE A 168 6.83 1.76 13.57
N ARG A 169 7.17 1.63 12.28
CA ARG A 169 8.44 2.10 11.69
C ARG A 169 8.18 3.39 10.90
N PHE A 170 9.25 4.12 10.55
CA PHE A 170 9.18 5.24 9.59
C PHE A 170 8.84 4.73 8.19
N VAL A 171 8.20 5.55 7.34
CA VAL A 171 7.62 5.15 6.04
C VAL A 171 8.17 5.98 4.86
N GLU A 172 8.68 5.34 3.81
CA GLU A 172 9.33 5.90 2.60
C GLU A 172 8.80 5.27 1.28
N ILE A 173 8.83 5.99 0.15
CA ILE A 173 8.34 5.48 -1.16
C ILE A 173 9.48 5.37 -2.18
N GLY A 174 9.59 4.24 -2.87
CA GLY A 174 10.64 3.98 -3.87
C GLY A 174 10.09 3.38 -5.16
N MET A 175 10.62 3.84 -6.30
CA MET A 175 10.28 3.35 -7.64
C MET A 175 11.49 2.69 -8.31
N ALA A 176 11.28 1.58 -9.03
CA ALA A 176 12.30 0.91 -9.85
C ALA A 176 12.10 1.25 -11.33
#